data_AF-F7SAN5-F1
#
_entry.id   AF-F7SAN5-F1
#
_cell.length_a   1.000
_cell.length_b   1.000
_cell.length_c   1.000
_cell.angle_alpha   90.00
_cell.angle_beta   90.00
_cell.angle_gamma   90.00
#
_symmetry.space_group_name_H-M   'P 1'
#
loop_
_entity.id
_entity.type
_entity.pdbx_description
1 polymer ?
#
loop_
_entity_poly.entity_id
_entity_poly.type
_entity_poly.pdbx_seq_one_letter_code
_entity_poly.pdbx_strand_id
1 'polypeptide(L)'
;MRFAHPAQQIVLQDYVNAVEDAETRIARLVEQIELLLEQWSMAPVVTAIQAMRGVAFINAVTIVAEIGDFARFTNPRQLMAYVGLVPSEHSSGDSVRRDGTASRKPGIVRLAGH
;
A
#
# COMPACT_ATOMS: atom_id res chain seq x y z
N MET A 1 4.07 -22.86 -13.49
CA MET A 1 4.81 -22.76 -14.77
C MET A 1 6.11 -23.54 -14.59
N ARG A 2 6.41 -24.56 -15.40
CA ARG A 2 7.69 -25.31 -15.33
C ARG A 2 8.55 -24.88 -16.51
N PHE A 3 9.74 -24.35 -16.25
CA PHE A 3 10.68 -23.95 -17.30
C PHE A 3 11.43 -25.16 -17.85
N ALA A 4 11.91 -25.04 -19.09
CA ALA A 4 12.64 -26.11 -19.78
C ALA A 4 14.02 -26.40 -19.17
N HIS A 5 14.63 -25.43 -18.47
CA HIS A 5 15.95 -25.57 -17.87
C HIS A 5 15.89 -25.38 -16.33
N PRO A 6 16.40 -26.32 -15.51
CA PRO A 6 16.34 -26.24 -14.04
C PRO A 6 16.90 -24.94 -13.44
N ALA A 7 17.96 -24.38 -14.02
CA ALA A 7 18.53 -23.10 -13.56
C ALA A 7 17.54 -21.92 -13.65
N GLN A 8 16.63 -21.91 -14.64
CA GLN A 8 15.62 -20.85 -14.78
C GLN A 8 14.58 -20.92 -13.66
N GLN A 9 14.26 -22.13 -13.19
CA GLN A 9 13.35 -22.30 -12.05
C GLN A 9 14.00 -21.86 -10.73
N ILE A 10 15.30 -22.11 -10.55
CA ILE A 10 16.05 -21.63 -9.38
C ILE A 10 16.07 -20.10 -9.35
N VAL A 11 16.42 -19.47 -10.47
CA VAL A 11 16.48 -18.00 -10.57
C VAL A 11 15.10 -17.36 -10.36
N LEU A 12 14.02 -17.94 -10.92
CA LEU A 12 12.67 -17.44 -10.64
C LEU A 12 12.35 -17.51 -9.14
N GLN A 13 12.65 -18.64 -8.50
CA GLN A 13 12.37 -18.81 -7.08
C GLN A 13 13.17 -17.81 -6.22
N ASP A 14 14.42 -17.55 -6.59
CA ASP A 14 15.25 -16.52 -5.94
C ASP A 14 14.62 -15.12 -6.05
N TYR A 15 14.13 -14.73 -7.23
CA TYR A 15 13.41 -13.46 -7.40
C TYR A 15 12.12 -13.40 -6.59
N VAL A 16 11.34 -14.48 -6.54
CA VAL A 16 10.12 -14.55 -5.72
C VAL A 16 10.47 -14.35 -4.24
N ASN A 17 11.47 -15.08 -3.75
CA ASN A 17 11.92 -14.95 -2.36
C ASN A 17 12.40 -13.52 -2.06
N ALA A 18 13.14 -12.88 -2.98
CA ALA A 18 13.60 -11.51 -2.80
C ALA A 18 12.45 -10.49 -2.67
N VAL A 19 11.35 -10.71 -3.40
CA VAL A 19 10.14 -9.87 -3.26
C VAL A 19 9.46 -10.12 -1.93
N GLU A 20 9.28 -11.38 -1.52
CA GLU A 20 8.67 -11.74 -0.23
C GLU A 20 9.47 -11.19 0.96
N ASP A 21 10.79 -11.25 0.89
CA ASP A 21 11.70 -10.67 1.90
C ASP A 21 11.58 -9.14 1.95
N ALA A 22 11.47 -8.49 0.79
CA ALA A 22 11.28 -7.05 0.70
C ALA A 22 9.93 -6.62 1.29
N GLU A 23 8.85 -7.34 1.00
CA GLU A 23 7.51 -7.11 1.56
C GLU A 23 7.54 -7.26 3.09
N THR A 24 8.19 -8.31 3.60
CA THR A 24 8.37 -8.54 5.04
C THR A 24 9.14 -7.38 5.70
N ARG A 25 10.20 -6.89 5.03
CA ARG A 25 10.97 -5.74 5.52
C ARG A 25 10.14 -4.47 5.54
N ILE A 26 9.33 -4.22 4.51
CA ILE A 26 8.43 -3.06 4.45
C ILE A 26 7.44 -3.12 5.60
N ALA A 27 6.76 -4.25 5.81
CA ALA A 27 5.80 -4.41 6.89
C ALA A 27 6.41 -4.09 8.27
N ARG A 28 7.60 -4.63 8.55
CA ARG A 28 8.32 -4.36 9.80
C ARG A 28 8.69 -2.89 9.97
N LEU A 29 9.08 -2.20 8.89
CA LEU A 29 9.41 -0.78 8.95
C LEU A 29 8.17 0.09 9.18
N VAL A 30 7.03 -0.26 8.55
CA VAL A 30 5.77 0.42 8.77
C VAL A 30 5.34 0.31 10.24
N GLU A 31 5.42 -0.87 10.84
CA GLU A 31 5.13 -1.08 12.26
C GLU A 31 6.05 -0.22 13.16
N GLN A 32 7.34 -0.17 12.87
CA GLN A 32 8.28 0.69 13.61
C GLN A 32 7.93 2.18 13.49
N ILE A 33 7.48 2.63 12.32
CA ILE A 33 7.04 4.00 12.09
C ILE A 33 5.79 4.31 12.90
N GLU A 34 4.81 3.40 12.93
CA GLU A 34 3.59 3.57 13.74
C GLU A 34 3.92 3.74 15.22
N LEU A 35 4.81 2.89 15.76
CA LEU A 35 5.24 2.97 17.16
C LEU A 35 5.97 4.29 17.49
N LEU A 36 6.83 4.77 16.57
CA LEU A 36 7.56 6.02 16.77
C LEU A 36 6.67 7.25 16.61
N LEU A 37 5.63 7.16 15.78
CA LEU A 37 4.71 8.25 15.53
C LEU A 37 4.00 8.69 16.81
N GLU A 38 3.61 7.76 17.68
CA GLU A 38 2.93 8.08 18.95
C GLU A 38 3.74 9.03 19.84
N GLN A 39 5.07 8.97 19.74
CA GLN A 39 5.99 9.78 20.54
C GLN A 39 6.45 11.04 19.82
N TRP A 40 6.15 11.16 18.53
CA TRP A 40 6.60 12.29 17.72
C TRP A 40 5.67 13.49 17.89
N SER A 41 6.26 14.66 18.17
CA SER A 41 5.51 15.92 18.37
C SER A 41 4.62 16.31 17.18
N MET A 42 4.92 15.81 15.98
CA MET A 42 4.14 16.10 14.76
C MET A 42 3.02 15.09 14.46
N ALA A 43 2.76 14.13 15.35
CA ALA A 43 1.67 13.16 15.17
C ALA A 43 0.30 13.80 14.85
N PRO A 44 -0.11 14.92 15.48
CA PRO A 44 -1.37 15.58 15.11
C PRO A 44 -1.42 16.08 13.66
N VAL A 45 -0.27 16.47 13.11
CA VAL A 45 -0.14 16.95 11.72
C VAL A 45 -0.28 15.78 10.75
N VAL A 46 0.34 14.63 11.06
CA VAL A 46 0.19 13.39 10.28
C VAL A 46 -1.29 12.97 10.22
N THR A 47 -1.98 12.95 11.36
CA THR A 47 -3.42 12.63 11.43
C THR A 47 -4.27 13.58 10.60
N ALA A 48 -3.99 14.89 10.65
CA ALA A 48 -4.70 15.88 9.85
C ALA A 48 -4.52 15.65 8.35
N ILE A 49 -3.30 15.29 7.92
CA ILE A 49 -3.00 15.00 6.52
C ILE A 49 -3.67 13.69 6.07
N GLN A 50 -3.65 12.66 6.91
CA GLN A 50 -4.29 11.37 6.62
C GLN A 50 -5.83 11.49 6.52
N ALA A 51 -6.45 12.48 7.16
CA ALA A 51 -7.88 12.72 7.06
C ALA A 51 -8.32 13.20 5.65
N MET A 52 -7.38 13.59 4.78
CA MET A 52 -7.67 13.91 3.39
C MET A 52 -7.92 12.64 2.57
N ARG A 53 -8.94 12.69 1.72
CA ARG A 53 -9.32 11.56 0.86
C ARG A 53 -8.14 11.14 -0.02
N GLY A 54 -7.78 9.86 0.06
CA GLY A 54 -6.76 9.26 -0.80
C GLY A 54 -5.33 9.37 -0.28
N VAL A 55 -5.11 9.90 0.92
CA VAL A 55 -3.76 9.96 1.51
C VAL A 55 -3.50 8.72 2.36
N ALA A 56 -2.54 7.89 1.94
CA ALA A 56 -2.08 6.74 2.71
C ALA A 56 -1.24 7.19 3.93
N PHE A 57 -1.24 6.37 4.98
CA PHE A 57 -0.51 6.61 6.22
C PHE A 57 0.98 6.94 5.98
N ILE A 58 1.68 6.07 5.24
CA ILE A 58 3.12 6.23 5.00
C ILE A 58 3.42 7.52 4.22
N ASN A 59 2.52 7.93 3.33
CA ASN A 59 2.65 9.17 2.58
C ASN A 59 2.45 10.38 3.49
N ALA A 60 1.45 10.34 4.39
CA ALA A 60 1.26 11.39 5.38
C ALA A 60 2.50 11.55 6.28
N VAL A 61 3.04 10.44 6.79
CA VAL A 61 4.28 10.46 7.60
C VAL A 61 5.44 11.03 6.81
N THR A 62 5.64 10.57 5.57
CA THR A 62 6.74 11.02 4.70
C THR A 62 6.65 12.52 4.43
N ILE A 63 5.47 13.02 4.07
CA ILE A 63 5.24 14.47 3.84
C ILE A 63 5.60 15.27 5.09
N VAL A 64 5.19 14.81 6.28
CA VAL A 64 5.50 15.51 7.53
C VAL A 64 6.99 15.44 7.85
N ALA A 65 7.64 14.31 7.61
CA ALA A 65 9.07 14.13 7.88
C ALA A 65 9.94 15.00 6.97
N GLU A 66 9.60 15.09 5.68
CA GLU A 66 10.31 15.92 4.70
C GLU A 66 10.15 17.42 4.96
N ILE A 67 8.97 17.85 5.44
CA ILE A 67 8.72 19.25 5.76
C ILE A 67 9.38 19.64 7.08
N GLY A 68 9.36 18.74 8.08
CA GLY A 68 10.00 18.89 9.39
C GLY A 68 9.41 20.02 10.25
N ASP A 69 9.71 21.27 9.88
CA ASP A 69 9.26 22.46 10.59
C ASP A 69 7.93 23.01 10.05
N PHE A 70 6.87 22.75 10.81
CA PHE A 70 5.54 23.30 10.55
C PHE A 70 5.28 24.64 11.26
N ALA A 71 6.25 25.22 11.98
CA ALA A 71 6.11 26.54 12.60
C ALA A 71 5.85 27.65 11.56
N ARG A 72 6.19 27.41 10.29
CA ARG A 72 5.81 28.30 9.17
C ARG A 72 4.30 28.33 8.87
N PHE A 73 3.53 27.35 9.34
CA PHE A 73 2.09 27.29 9.18
C PHE A 73 1.40 27.64 10.50
N THR A 74 1.04 28.91 10.63
CA THR A 74 0.40 29.44 11.86
C THR A 74 -1.05 28.96 12.01
N ASN A 75 -1.65 28.38 10.95
CA ASN A 75 -3.04 27.94 10.93
C ASN A 75 -3.21 26.63 10.16
N PRO A 76 -3.99 25.65 10.66
CA PRO A 76 -4.36 24.43 9.95
C PRO A 76 -4.84 24.64 8.49
N ARG A 77 -5.49 25.77 8.17
CA ARG A 77 -5.91 26.09 6.79
C ARG A 77 -4.74 26.30 5.82
N GLN A 78 -3.62 26.87 6.28
CA GLN A 78 -2.44 27.06 5.43
C GLN A 78 -1.76 25.72 5.12
N LEU A 79 -1.74 24.81 6.10
CA LEU A 79 -1.30 23.44 5.90
C LEU A 79 -2.21 22.72 4.90
N MET A 80 -3.53 22.79 5.07
CA MET A 80 -4.48 22.17 4.15
C MET A 80 -4.38 22.75 2.73
N ALA A 81 -4.09 24.06 2.59
CA ALA A 81 -3.81 24.67 1.30
C ALA A 81 -2.49 24.17 0.70
N TYR A 82 -1.42 24.06 1.49
CA TYR A 82 -0.13 23.54 1.04
C TYR A 82 -0.24 22.07 0.61
N VAL A 83 -0.90 21.22 1.39
CA VAL A 83 -1.07 19.81 1.05
C VAL A 83 -2.11 19.61 -0.07
N GLY A 84 -3.10 20.49 -0.20
CA GLY A 84 -3.97 20.51 -1.39
C GLY A 84 -3.26 20.94 -2.69
N LEU A 85 -2.09 21.58 -2.59
CA LEU A 85 -1.20 21.89 -3.71
C LEU A 85 -0.14 20.80 -3.97
N VAL A 86 0.16 19.96 -2.97
CA VAL A 86 1.01 18.76 -3.10
C VAL A 86 0.13 17.59 -3.57
N PRO A 87 0.57 16.69 -4.47
CA PRO A 87 -0.31 15.73 -5.10
C PRO A 87 -1.03 14.82 -4.09
N SER A 88 -2.33 14.60 -4.33
CA SER A 88 -3.05 13.44 -3.79
C SER A 88 -2.50 12.20 -4.49
N GLU A 89 -1.55 11.53 -3.85
CA GLU A 89 -0.94 10.32 -4.38
C GLU A 89 -1.92 9.14 -4.21
N HIS A 90 -2.70 8.87 -5.26
CA HIS A 90 -3.23 7.55 -5.51
C HIS A 90 -2.18 6.74 -6.28
N SER A 91 -1.69 5.67 -5.66
CA SER A 91 -1.27 4.39 -6.28
C SER A 91 0.06 3.88 -5.74
N SER A 92 0.00 2.97 -4.77
CA SER A 92 0.77 1.73 -4.87
C SER A 92 -0.21 0.69 -5.39
N GLY A 93 -0.17 0.47 -6.71
CA GLY A 93 -1.11 -0.35 -7.45
C GLY A 93 -1.10 -1.82 -7.04
N ASP A 94 -2.20 -2.47 -7.44
CA ASP A 94 -2.29 -3.90 -7.71
C ASP A 94 -1.95 -4.89 -6.59
N SER A 95 -2.87 -5.04 -5.62
CA SER A 95 -3.23 -6.41 -5.26
C SER A 95 -4.13 -6.96 -6.35
N VAL A 96 -3.50 -7.51 -7.39
CA VAL A 96 -4.13 -8.28 -8.46
C VAL A 96 -5.18 -9.21 -7.86
N ARG A 97 -6.44 -8.96 -8.20
CA ARG A 97 -7.53 -9.90 -8.06
C ARG A 97 -7.14 -11.16 -8.84
N ARG A 98 -6.75 -12.22 -8.12
CA ARG A 98 -6.56 -13.56 -8.71
C ARG A 98 -7.95 -14.13 -9.07
N ASP A 99 -8.52 -13.62 -10.16
CA ASP A 99 -9.53 -14.34 -10.93
C ASP A 99 -8.79 -15.46 -11.67
N GLY A 100 -8.81 -16.68 -11.12
CA GLY A 100 -8.10 -17.77 -11.77
C GLY A 100 -8.01 -19.09 -11.02
N THR A 101 -9.10 -19.66 -10.52
CA THR A 101 -9.26 -21.12 -10.64
C THR A 101 -10.71 -21.50 -10.87
N ALA A 102 -10.99 -21.91 -12.11
CA ALA A 102 -12.21 -22.58 -12.47
C ALA A 102 -12.34 -23.89 -11.68
N SER A 103 -13.37 -23.99 -10.82
CA SER A 103 -13.97 -25.28 -10.47
C SER A 103 -15.26 -25.44 -11.24
N ARG A 104 -15.10 -25.89 -12.49
CA ARG A 104 -16.14 -26.45 -13.34
C ARG A 104 -16.83 -27.62 -12.61
N LYS A 105 -18.08 -27.47 -12.20
CA LYS A 105 -18.97 -28.60 -11.93
C LYS A 105 -19.99 -28.70 -13.06
N PRO A 106 -20.06 -29.82 -13.81
CA PRO A 106 -21.12 -30.02 -14.79
C PRO A 106 -22.38 -30.54 -14.10
N GLY A 107 -23.44 -29.74 -14.08
CA GLY A 107 -24.80 -30.20 -13.78
C GLY A 107 -25.55 -30.41 -15.09
N ILE A 108 -25.57 -31.65 -15.57
CA ILE A 108 -26.32 -32.08 -16.75
C ILE A 108 -27.74 -32.52 -16.31
N VAL A 109 -28.75 -31.85 -16.89
CA VAL A 109 -30.03 -32.37 -17.46
C VAL A 109 -31.09 -32.82 -16.42
N ARG A 110 -32.38 -32.40 -16.48
CA ARG A 110 -33.36 -32.62 -17.57
C ARG A 110 -34.70 -31.89 -17.33
N LEU A 111 -35.30 -31.34 -18.41
CA LEU A 111 -36.72 -31.32 -18.89
C LEU A 111 -37.88 -31.22 -17.86
N ALA A 112 -39.08 -30.67 -18.11
CA ALA A 112 -39.77 -29.93 -19.17
C ALA A 112 -41.20 -29.67 -18.64
N GLY A 113 -41.97 -28.77 -19.26
CA GLY A 113 -43.42 -28.94 -19.38
C GLY A 113 -44.29 -27.84 -18.77
N HIS A 114 -44.98 -27.15 -19.69
CA HIS A 114 -46.31 -26.53 -19.61
C HIS A 114 -46.66 -25.54 -18.49
#